data_AF-A0A5N6GYP6-F1
#
_entry.id   AF-A0A5N6GYP6-F1
#
_cell.length_a   1.000
_cell.length_b   1.000
_cell.length_c   1.000
_cell.angle_alpha   90.00
_cell.angle_beta   90.00
_cell.angle_gamma   90.00
#
_symmetry.space_group_name_H-M   'P 1'
#
loop_
_entity.id
_entity.type
_entity.pdbx_description
1 polymer ?
#
loop_
_entity_poly.entity_id
_entity_poly.type
_entity_poly.pdbx_seq_one_letter_code
_entity_poly.pdbx_strand_id
1 'polypeptide(L)'
;MSFDHLATELLLHVFRSCETISDILNLASTCRRLRTVFNRSNKLQIFTDIAEREYGPLNEIIQIVTQNASQPAHLIRKPPMTNPLFKQIVQVGRVAQKWETIYPVKKWKVDYENRRSLTNDERFRLRRAIYRLWLYHRAFHTRTHDRFSRKLPHVVTERAQLLHNWSTQELADIEDVRLIIGDVVQNHICPSNGTIQRKFRKRFPESHHQLAFNIHLNYPAFGSLGSPGLFDNPNSVDQYYHTAHPPNLTESPAKYRSRFRNDFFHDPGAEGWGDEIPHYYVVQDMMKLDPGQVLWLREHAPLKEQVEDYVHSLGDWFRENGETFGDTLEWVMKERGDDIEEFRAAISDREVGIIWD
;
A
#
# COMPACT_ATOMS: atom_id res chain seq x y z
N MET A 1 19.84 18.99 35.82
CA MET A 1 20.87 17.92 35.92
C MET A 1 21.48 17.73 34.55
N SER A 2 22.81 17.65 34.44
CA SER A 2 23.44 17.31 33.15
C SER A 2 23.30 15.82 32.88
N PHE A 3 22.91 15.45 31.65
CA PHE A 3 22.86 14.05 31.16
C PHE A 3 24.18 13.30 31.33
N ASP A 4 25.30 14.03 31.47
CA ASP A 4 26.63 13.48 31.72
C ASP A 4 26.80 12.85 33.11
N HIS A 5 25.80 12.90 33.99
CA HIS A 5 25.88 12.29 35.32
C HIS A 5 24.93 11.10 35.49
N LEU A 6 24.10 10.79 34.49
CA LEU A 6 23.12 9.70 34.55
C LEU A 6 23.78 8.34 34.38
N ALA A 7 23.42 7.36 35.21
CA ALA A 7 23.89 5.98 35.07
C ALA A 7 23.55 5.40 33.67
N THR A 8 24.33 4.44 33.19
CA THR A 8 24.17 3.85 31.85
C THR A 8 22.78 3.23 31.67
N GLU A 9 22.24 2.64 32.73
CA GLU A 9 20.91 2.04 32.80
C GLU A 9 19.81 3.09 32.55
N LEU A 10 19.97 4.29 33.13
CA LEU A 10 19.03 5.41 32.93
C LEU A 10 19.11 5.94 31.49
N LEU A 11 20.32 6.01 30.92
CA LEU A 11 20.48 6.40 29.51
C LEU A 11 19.84 5.38 28.56
N LEU A 12 19.94 4.08 28.86
CA LEU A 12 19.23 3.03 28.11
C LEU A 12 17.71 3.13 28.27
N HIS A 13 17.22 3.49 29.46
CA HIS A 13 15.80 3.75 29.67
C HIS A 13 15.31 4.94 28.82
N VAL A 14 16.11 6.01 28.71
CA VAL A 14 15.81 7.15 27.83
C VAL A 14 15.72 6.69 26.37
N PHE A 15 16.69 5.92 25.87
CA PHE A 15 16.61 5.35 24.51
C PHE A 15 15.36 4.50 24.31
N ARG A 16 14.96 3.68 25.30
CA ARG A 16 13.75 2.86 25.25
C ARG A 16 12.45 3.65 25.39
N SER A 17 12.49 4.91 25.81
CA SER A 17 11.32 5.79 25.85
C SER A 17 11.09 6.56 24.55
N CYS A 18 12.04 6.53 23.60
CA CYS A 18 11.85 7.15 22.29
C CYS A 18 10.70 6.48 21.51
N GLU A 19 9.91 7.28 20.81
CA GLU A 19 8.77 6.80 20.02
C GLU A 19 9.16 6.46 18.58
N THR A 20 10.17 7.13 18.03
CA THR A 20 10.62 6.90 16.64
C THR A 20 12.07 6.46 16.54
N ILE A 21 12.40 5.73 15.46
CA ILE A 21 13.77 5.36 15.10
C ILE A 21 14.63 6.62 14.88
N SER A 22 14.05 7.68 14.32
CA SER A 22 14.73 8.95 14.09
C SER A 22 15.21 9.56 15.41
N ASP A 23 14.37 9.56 16.44
CA ASP A 23 14.72 10.12 17.75
C ASP A 23 15.89 9.40 18.40
N ILE A 24 15.95 8.07 18.30
CA ILE A 24 17.09 7.28 18.80
C ILE A 24 18.37 7.70 18.08
N LEU A 25 18.32 7.76 16.75
CA LEU A 25 19.49 8.06 15.92
C LEU A 25 19.99 9.49 16.19
N ASN A 26 19.06 10.44 16.31
CA ASN A 26 19.35 11.82 16.66
C ASN A 26 19.95 11.90 18.06
N LEU A 27 19.34 11.26 19.06
CA LEU A 27 19.84 11.21 20.43
C LEU A 27 21.25 10.61 20.50
N ALA A 28 21.49 9.49 19.81
CA ALA A 28 22.80 8.86 19.73
C ALA A 28 23.84 9.73 19.01
N SER A 29 23.42 10.65 18.14
CA SER A 29 24.30 11.56 17.41
C SER A 29 24.72 12.80 18.22
N THR A 30 24.00 13.14 19.31
CA THR A 30 24.25 14.37 20.08
C THR A 30 25.58 14.39 20.82
N CYS A 31 26.04 13.27 21.40
CA CYS A 31 27.30 13.23 22.13
C CYS A 31 28.00 11.85 22.09
N ARG A 32 29.33 11.86 22.34
CA ARG A 32 30.16 10.64 22.31
C ARG A 32 29.72 9.59 23.33
N ARG A 33 29.26 10.01 24.51
CA ARG A 33 28.80 9.10 25.57
C ARG A 33 27.55 8.35 25.13
N LEU A 34 26.52 9.06 24.65
CA LEU A 34 25.27 8.46 24.17
C LEU A 34 25.52 7.52 23.00
N ARG A 35 26.39 7.91 22.05
CA ARG A 35 26.84 7.03 20.96
C ARG A 35 27.50 5.75 21.47
N THR A 36 28.33 5.85 22.51
CA THR A 36 29.03 4.70 23.09
C THR A 36 28.07 3.76 23.82
N VAL A 37 27.16 4.32 24.64
CA VAL A 37 26.12 3.54 25.34
C VAL A 37 25.24 2.81 24.33
N PHE A 38 24.78 3.51 23.30
CA PHE A 38 23.97 2.92 22.24
C PHE A 38 24.68 1.76 21.52
N ASN A 39 25.93 1.96 21.09
CA ASN A 39 26.68 0.93 20.34
C ASN A 39 27.14 -0.26 21.19
N ARG A 40 27.31 -0.10 22.50
CA ARG A 40 27.69 -1.20 23.42
C ARG A 40 26.49 -2.00 23.94
N SER A 41 25.27 -1.53 23.70
CA SER A 41 24.02 -2.16 24.14
C SER A 41 23.47 -3.16 23.11
N ASN A 42 22.39 -3.87 23.47
CA ASN A 42 21.62 -4.69 22.53
C ASN A 42 20.79 -3.79 21.58
N LYS A 43 21.50 -3.16 20.64
CA LYS A 43 20.97 -2.19 19.67
C LYS A 43 19.80 -2.72 18.85
N LEU A 44 19.86 -3.99 18.44
CA LEU A 44 18.81 -4.59 17.62
C LEU A 44 17.51 -4.77 18.41
N GLN A 45 17.60 -5.14 19.70
CA GLN A 45 16.42 -5.21 20.55
C GLN A 45 15.79 -3.83 20.74
N ILE A 46 16.59 -2.80 21.06
CA ILE A 46 16.10 -1.43 21.22
C ILE A 46 15.37 -0.95 19.96
N PHE A 47 15.96 -1.21 18.79
CA PHE A 47 15.32 -0.88 17.51
C PHE A 47 14.04 -1.67 17.24
N THR A 48 14.01 -2.95 17.61
CA THR A 48 12.81 -3.80 17.45
C THR A 48 11.67 -3.29 18.32
N ASP A 49 11.94 -2.98 19.59
CA ASP A 49 10.95 -2.46 20.53
C ASP A 49 10.36 -1.13 20.03
N ILE A 50 11.19 -0.28 19.41
CA ILE A 50 10.75 1.02 18.90
C ILE A 50 10.02 0.87 17.57
N ALA A 51 10.48 -0.02 16.68
CA ALA A 51 9.78 -0.34 15.45
C ALA A 51 8.40 -0.97 15.73
N GLU A 52 8.22 -1.72 16.81
CA GLU A 52 6.90 -2.22 17.22
C GLU A 52 5.94 -1.08 17.56
N ARG A 53 6.41 -0.03 18.22
CA ARG A 53 5.57 1.15 18.52
C ARG A 53 5.32 1.99 17.27
N GLU A 54 6.37 2.28 16.50
CA GLU A 54 6.32 3.16 15.34
C GLU A 54 5.64 2.52 14.12
N TYR A 55 5.89 1.25 13.85
CA TYR A 55 5.45 0.54 12.65
C TYR A 55 4.61 -0.72 12.93
N GLY A 56 4.47 -1.13 14.19
CA GLY A 56 3.79 -2.39 14.52
C GLY A 56 2.35 -2.47 14.02
N PRO A 57 1.82 -3.69 13.91
CA PRO A 57 2.38 -4.94 14.44
C PRO A 57 3.51 -5.56 13.59
N LEU A 58 4.70 -5.80 14.17
CA LEU A 58 5.86 -6.27 13.37
C LEU A 58 5.71 -7.72 12.90
N ASN A 59 4.99 -8.57 13.63
CA ASN A 59 4.74 -9.94 13.23
C ASN A 59 4.03 -10.04 11.87
N GLU A 60 3.15 -9.08 11.56
CA GLU A 60 2.45 -9.00 10.27
C GLU A 60 3.42 -8.59 9.15
N ILE A 61 4.27 -7.58 9.41
CA ILE A 61 5.31 -7.16 8.46
C ILE A 61 6.27 -8.30 8.15
N ILE A 62 6.65 -9.05 9.18
CA ILE A 62 7.50 -10.23 9.06
C ILE A 62 6.87 -11.26 8.11
N GLN A 63 5.55 -11.47 8.15
CA GLN A 63 4.90 -12.38 7.20
C GLN A 63 5.07 -11.91 5.76
N ILE A 64 4.93 -10.60 5.49
CA ILE A 64 5.11 -10.04 4.15
C ILE A 64 6.53 -10.26 3.65
N VAL A 65 7.53 -9.84 4.42
CA VAL A 65 8.94 -9.85 3.97
C VAL A 65 9.52 -11.26 3.88
N THR A 66 8.93 -12.22 4.59
CA THR A 66 9.33 -13.64 4.50
C THR A 66 8.46 -14.46 3.57
N GLN A 67 7.40 -13.89 3.00
CA GLN A 67 6.50 -14.61 2.09
C GLN A 67 7.25 -15.05 0.84
N ASN A 68 7.19 -16.35 0.57
CA ASN A 68 7.82 -17.02 -0.57
C ASN A 68 7.01 -18.27 -0.97
N ALA A 69 7.35 -18.87 -2.11
CA ALA A 69 6.65 -20.03 -2.66
C ALA A 69 6.93 -21.36 -1.91
N SER A 70 7.93 -21.42 -1.03
CA SER A 70 8.31 -22.67 -0.35
C SER A 70 7.39 -23.05 0.82
N GLN A 71 6.54 -22.12 1.29
CA GLN A 71 5.62 -22.37 2.38
C GLN A 71 4.27 -21.68 2.11
N PRO A 72 3.13 -22.32 2.43
CA PRO A 72 1.81 -21.70 2.30
C PRO A 72 1.69 -20.38 3.06
N ALA A 73 0.95 -19.42 2.51
CA ALA A 73 0.81 -18.09 3.08
C ALA A 73 0.10 -18.06 4.45
N HIS A 74 -0.79 -19.03 4.70
CA HIS A 74 -1.53 -19.13 5.95
C HIS A 74 -0.67 -19.64 7.14
N LEU A 75 0.56 -20.11 6.90
CA LEU A 75 1.45 -20.55 7.96
C LEU A 75 2.31 -19.41 8.48
N ILE A 76 2.28 -19.20 9.80
CA ILE A 76 2.99 -18.11 10.47
C ILE A 76 4.49 -18.40 10.51
N ARG A 77 5.28 -17.44 10.02
CA ARG A 77 6.74 -17.46 10.01
C ARG A 77 7.31 -16.64 11.15
N LYS A 78 8.35 -17.17 11.81
CA LYS A 78 9.06 -16.52 12.93
C LYS A 78 10.57 -16.60 12.73
N PRO A 79 11.13 -15.92 11.70
CA PRO A 79 12.58 -15.85 11.52
C PRO A 79 13.26 -15.12 12.70
N PRO A 80 14.54 -15.38 12.97
CA PRO A 80 15.31 -14.54 13.89
C PRO A 80 15.44 -13.11 13.36
N MET A 81 15.37 -12.13 14.26
CA MET A 81 15.58 -10.73 13.89
C MET A 81 17.03 -10.50 13.46
N THR A 82 17.23 -9.97 12.26
CA THR A 82 18.55 -9.63 11.70
C THR A 82 18.54 -8.22 11.14
N ASN A 83 19.72 -7.61 10.96
CA ASN A 83 19.82 -6.26 10.40
C ASN A 83 19.18 -6.12 8.99
N PRO A 84 19.36 -7.07 8.04
CA PRO A 84 18.69 -7.01 6.74
C PRO A 84 17.16 -7.09 6.88
N LEU A 85 16.65 -8.04 7.68
CA LEU A 85 15.22 -8.18 7.94
C LEU A 85 14.64 -6.89 8.54
N PHE A 86 15.35 -6.28 9.50
CA PHE A 86 14.93 -5.03 10.12
C PHE A 86 14.84 -3.87 9.11
N LYS A 87 15.78 -3.77 8.15
CA LYS A 87 15.70 -2.75 7.09
C LYS A 87 14.45 -2.92 6.23
N GLN A 88 14.10 -4.16 5.87
CA GLN A 88 12.89 -4.46 5.11
C GLN A 88 11.64 -4.11 5.92
N ILE A 89 11.63 -4.41 7.22
CA ILE A 89 10.55 -4.06 8.14
C ILE A 89 10.30 -2.55 8.14
N VAL A 90 11.36 -1.75 8.28
CA VAL A 90 11.26 -0.27 8.29
C VAL A 90 10.69 0.24 6.97
N GLN A 91 11.08 -0.36 5.85
CA GLN A 91 10.58 0.05 4.53
C GLN A 91 9.06 -0.17 4.40
N VAL A 92 8.57 -1.35 4.80
CA VAL A 92 7.14 -1.67 4.83
C VAL A 92 6.40 -0.76 5.82
N GLY A 93 6.98 -0.54 6.99
CA GLY A 93 6.42 0.36 8.02
C GLY A 93 6.20 1.79 7.53
N ARG A 94 7.14 2.34 6.75
CA ARG A 94 7.02 3.68 6.16
C ARG A 94 5.87 3.77 5.15
N VAL A 95 5.60 2.70 4.40
CA VAL A 95 4.44 2.66 3.50
C VAL A 95 3.15 2.77 4.31
N ALA A 96 3.02 2.01 5.39
CA ALA A 96 1.82 2.08 6.22
C ALA A 96 1.66 3.44 6.93
N GLN A 97 2.73 4.08 7.40
CA GLN A 97 2.68 5.45 7.92
C GLN A 97 2.16 6.46 6.88
N LYS A 98 2.55 6.34 5.61
CA LYS A 98 1.99 7.19 4.55
C LYS A 98 0.48 6.97 4.41
N TRP A 99 0.02 5.73 4.49
CA TRP A 99 -1.41 5.42 4.46
C TRP A 99 -2.17 5.97 5.67
N GLU A 100 -1.57 6.06 6.86
CA GLU A 100 -2.17 6.73 8.03
C GLU A 100 -2.52 8.20 7.75
N THR A 101 -1.76 8.87 6.88
CA THR A 101 -2.06 10.26 6.47
C THR A 101 -3.13 10.35 5.39
N ILE A 102 -3.25 9.33 4.54
CA ILE A 102 -4.17 9.31 3.40
C ILE A 102 -5.56 8.87 3.85
N TYR A 103 -5.61 7.86 4.71
CA TYR A 103 -6.82 7.16 5.11
C TYR A 103 -7.91 8.12 5.64
N PRO A 104 -7.64 9.04 6.61
CA PRO A 104 -8.63 10.01 7.07
C PRO A 104 -9.19 10.91 5.96
N VAL A 105 -8.33 11.34 5.04
CA VAL A 105 -8.74 12.23 3.93
C VAL A 105 -9.71 11.52 2.99
N LYS A 106 -9.57 10.19 2.88
CA LYS A 106 -10.41 9.34 2.02
C LYS A 106 -11.67 8.87 2.70
N LYS A 107 -11.58 8.39 3.94
CA LYS A 107 -12.74 7.92 4.72
C LYS A 107 -13.75 9.05 4.91
N TRP A 108 -13.29 10.23 5.32
CA TRP A 108 -14.12 11.43 5.50
C TRP A 108 -14.12 12.34 4.27
N LYS A 109 -14.22 11.75 3.07
CA LYS A 109 -14.28 12.51 1.81
C LYS A 109 -15.62 13.24 1.65
N VAL A 110 -16.72 12.58 2.03
CA VAL A 110 -18.08 13.14 1.98
C VAL A 110 -18.40 13.86 3.28
N ASP A 111 -18.14 13.20 4.41
CA ASP A 111 -18.34 13.75 5.75
C ASP A 111 -17.06 14.47 6.25
N TYR A 112 -16.72 15.58 5.60
CA TYR A 112 -15.47 16.30 5.90
C TYR A 112 -15.49 16.99 7.27
N GLU A 113 -16.67 17.21 7.86
CA GLU A 113 -16.85 17.88 9.15
C GLU A 113 -16.34 17.01 10.30
N ASN A 114 -16.52 15.69 10.20
CA ASN A 114 -16.02 14.73 11.18
C ASN A 114 -14.58 14.24 10.90
N ARG A 115 -13.88 14.85 9.93
CA ARG A 115 -12.50 14.45 9.61
C ARG A 115 -11.57 14.78 10.76
N ARG A 116 -10.91 13.75 11.28
CA ARG A 116 -9.89 13.89 12.35
C ARG A 116 -8.65 13.05 12.09
N SER A 117 -7.64 13.27 12.94
CA SER A 117 -6.50 12.35 13.02
C SER A 117 -6.91 11.04 13.67
N LEU A 118 -6.27 9.95 13.28
CA LEU A 118 -6.48 8.64 13.88
C LEU A 118 -5.92 8.59 15.31
N THR A 119 -6.56 7.81 16.17
CA THR A 119 -6.02 7.44 17.49
C THR A 119 -4.87 6.45 17.35
N ASN A 120 -4.14 6.16 18.44
CA ASN A 120 -3.08 5.15 18.43
C ASN A 120 -3.61 3.76 18.05
N ASP A 121 -4.79 3.39 18.58
CA ASP A 121 -5.40 2.09 18.31
C ASP A 121 -5.89 1.98 16.87
N GLU A 122 -6.49 3.05 16.33
CA GLU A 122 -6.89 3.11 14.92
C GLU A 122 -5.69 3.04 13.98
N ARG A 123 -4.60 3.75 14.30
CA ARG A 123 -3.33 3.64 13.56
C ARG A 123 -2.80 2.20 13.57
N PHE A 124 -2.85 1.54 14.72
CA PHE A 124 -2.42 0.14 14.85
C PHE A 124 -3.31 -0.79 14.01
N ARG A 125 -4.65 -0.66 14.10
CA ARG A 125 -5.59 -1.44 13.27
C ARG A 125 -5.36 -1.19 11.78
N LEU A 126 -5.17 0.06 11.37
CA LEU A 126 -4.90 0.45 10.00
C LEU A 126 -3.62 -0.19 9.47
N ARG A 127 -2.51 -0.06 10.20
CA ARG A 127 -1.22 -0.70 9.85
C ARG A 127 -1.39 -2.20 9.70
N ARG A 128 -2.02 -2.86 10.67
CA ARG A 128 -2.31 -4.31 10.63
C ARG A 128 -3.11 -4.71 9.38
N ALA A 129 -4.17 -3.99 9.06
CA ALA A 129 -5.01 -4.25 7.90
C ALA A 129 -4.25 -4.07 6.58
N ILE A 130 -3.45 -3.00 6.46
CA ILE A 130 -2.56 -2.77 5.31
C ILE A 130 -1.60 -3.93 5.14
N TYR A 131 -0.97 -4.40 6.23
CA TYR A 131 0.00 -5.49 6.16
C TYR A 131 -0.63 -6.80 5.71
N ARG A 132 -1.82 -7.12 6.20
CA ARG A 132 -2.55 -8.35 5.84
C ARG A 132 -3.05 -8.33 4.41
N LEU A 133 -3.54 -7.19 3.94
CA LEU A 133 -3.90 -7.00 2.54
C LEU A 133 -2.67 -7.14 1.63
N TRP A 134 -1.55 -6.54 2.03
CA TRP A 134 -0.29 -6.66 1.31
C TRP A 134 0.20 -8.11 1.25
N LEU A 135 0.13 -8.84 2.35
CA LEU A 135 0.46 -10.27 2.39
C LEU A 135 -0.40 -11.06 1.40
N TYR A 136 -1.71 -10.78 1.34
CA TYR A 136 -2.61 -11.42 0.38
C TYR A 136 -2.18 -11.14 -1.07
N HIS A 137 -1.94 -9.88 -1.43
CA HIS A 137 -1.49 -9.51 -2.78
C HIS A 137 -0.18 -10.23 -3.14
N ARG A 138 0.79 -10.23 -2.23
CA ARG A 138 2.09 -10.89 -2.44
C ARG A 138 1.98 -12.41 -2.58
N ALA A 139 1.02 -13.03 -1.91
CA ALA A 139 0.81 -14.47 -1.97
C ALA A 139 0.07 -14.93 -3.23
N PHE A 140 -0.96 -14.18 -3.65
CA PHE A 140 -1.96 -14.69 -4.62
C PHE A 140 -2.07 -13.87 -5.90
N HIS A 141 -1.52 -12.66 -5.97
CA HIS A 141 -1.46 -11.88 -7.21
C HIS A 141 -0.08 -12.04 -7.83
N THR A 142 0.15 -13.23 -8.38
CA THR A 142 1.41 -13.65 -8.99
C THR A 142 1.15 -14.30 -10.36
N ARG A 143 2.21 -14.53 -11.13
CA ARG A 143 2.12 -15.18 -12.45
C ARG A 143 1.50 -16.58 -12.41
N THR A 144 1.54 -17.26 -11.26
CA THR A 144 1.01 -18.61 -11.10
C THR A 144 -0.50 -18.65 -10.90
N HIS A 145 -1.12 -17.50 -10.60
CA HIS A 145 -2.56 -17.37 -10.39
C HIS A 145 -3.16 -16.60 -11.57
N ASP A 146 -3.42 -17.32 -12.65
CA ASP A 146 -4.01 -16.72 -13.85
C ASP A 146 -5.51 -16.45 -13.72
N ARG A 147 -6.06 -15.75 -14.72
CA ARG A 147 -7.49 -15.42 -14.80
C ARG A 147 -8.43 -16.64 -14.88
N PHE A 148 -7.93 -17.79 -15.33
CA PHE A 148 -8.73 -19.00 -15.56
C PHE A 148 -8.83 -19.87 -14.30
N SER A 149 -7.77 -19.88 -13.49
CA SER A 149 -7.64 -20.64 -12.26
C SER A 149 -8.34 -19.98 -11.06
N ARG A 150 -8.51 -18.65 -11.06
CA ARG A 150 -8.97 -17.87 -9.89
C ARG A 150 -10.33 -18.26 -9.29
N LYS A 151 -11.18 -18.96 -10.06
CA LYS A 151 -12.50 -19.45 -9.63
C LYS A 151 -12.54 -20.95 -9.35
N LEU A 152 -11.43 -21.67 -9.56
CA LEU A 152 -11.37 -23.09 -9.28
C LEU A 152 -11.53 -23.32 -7.78
N PRO A 153 -12.40 -24.24 -7.33
CA PRO A 153 -12.70 -24.41 -5.91
C PRO A 153 -11.45 -24.60 -5.04
N HIS A 154 -10.50 -25.44 -5.46
CA HIS A 154 -9.27 -25.68 -4.70
C HIS A 154 -8.37 -24.44 -4.58
N VAL A 155 -8.33 -23.58 -5.61
CA VAL A 155 -7.59 -22.30 -5.57
C VAL A 155 -8.27 -21.32 -4.63
N VAL A 156 -9.61 -21.23 -4.68
CA VAL A 156 -10.38 -20.38 -3.76
C VAL A 156 -10.17 -20.84 -2.32
N THR A 157 -10.25 -22.14 -2.04
CA THR A 157 -10.01 -22.72 -0.72
C THR A 157 -8.59 -22.43 -0.24
N GLU A 158 -7.56 -22.54 -1.09
CA GLU A 158 -6.18 -22.20 -0.73
C GLU A 158 -6.04 -20.73 -0.31
N ARG A 159 -6.65 -19.80 -1.06
CA ARG A 159 -6.64 -18.37 -0.68
C ARG A 159 -7.38 -18.13 0.63
N ALA A 160 -8.52 -18.80 0.80
CA ALA A 160 -9.36 -18.64 1.97
C ALA A 160 -8.70 -19.15 3.26
N GLN A 161 -7.82 -20.15 3.18
CA GLN A 161 -7.00 -20.59 4.32
C GLN A 161 -6.24 -19.43 4.99
N LEU A 162 -5.78 -18.44 4.20
CA LEU A 162 -5.16 -17.25 4.78
C LEU A 162 -6.17 -16.40 5.56
N LEU A 163 -7.34 -16.14 4.98
CA LEU A 163 -8.38 -15.31 5.59
C LEU A 163 -9.00 -15.97 6.84
N HIS A 164 -9.02 -17.30 6.92
CA HIS A 164 -9.46 -18.02 8.13
C HIS A 164 -8.60 -17.77 9.37
N ASN A 165 -7.38 -17.28 9.21
CA ASN A 165 -6.53 -16.89 10.34
C ASN A 165 -7.01 -15.60 11.03
N TRP A 166 -7.94 -14.85 10.43
CA TRP A 166 -8.38 -13.55 10.92
C TRP A 166 -9.86 -13.57 11.31
N SER A 167 -10.19 -12.89 12.40
CA SER A 167 -11.58 -12.74 12.85
C SER A 167 -12.41 -11.90 11.89
N THR A 168 -13.75 -11.94 12.00
CA THR A 168 -14.64 -11.15 11.13
C THR A 168 -14.38 -9.65 11.28
N GLN A 169 -14.09 -9.18 12.49
CA GLN A 169 -13.67 -7.79 12.72
C GLN A 169 -12.37 -7.45 11.97
N GLU A 170 -11.38 -8.34 12.01
CA GLU A 170 -10.12 -8.10 11.32
C GLU A 170 -10.26 -8.14 9.79
N LEU A 171 -11.22 -8.90 9.28
CA LEU A 171 -11.58 -8.87 7.86
C LEU A 171 -12.31 -7.58 7.50
N ALA A 172 -13.12 -7.02 8.40
CA ALA A 172 -13.74 -5.71 8.20
C ALA A 172 -12.68 -4.60 8.15
N ASP A 173 -11.69 -4.64 9.05
CA ASP A 173 -10.54 -3.73 9.03
C ASP A 173 -9.83 -3.76 7.65
N ILE A 174 -9.64 -4.97 7.08
CA ILE A 174 -8.97 -5.15 5.78
C ILE A 174 -9.85 -4.66 4.61
N GLU A 175 -11.13 -4.99 4.60
CA GLU A 175 -12.04 -4.55 3.53
C GLU A 175 -12.21 -3.02 3.52
N ASP A 176 -12.28 -2.39 4.70
CA ASP A 176 -12.30 -0.94 4.84
C ASP A 176 -11.04 -0.32 4.19
N VAL A 177 -9.86 -0.85 4.47
CA VAL A 177 -8.60 -0.42 3.80
C VAL A 177 -8.63 -0.67 2.30
N ARG A 178 -9.12 -1.83 1.84
CA ARG A 178 -9.22 -2.17 0.42
C ARG A 178 -10.10 -1.16 -0.32
N LEU A 179 -11.23 -0.75 0.25
CA LEU A 179 -12.10 0.27 -0.32
C LEU A 179 -11.40 1.63 -0.45
N ILE A 180 -10.61 2.02 0.55
CA ILE A 180 -9.82 3.26 0.51
C ILE A 180 -8.72 3.20 -0.56
N ILE A 181 -8.03 2.06 -0.69
CA ILE A 181 -7.06 1.83 -1.77
C ILE A 181 -7.78 1.89 -3.12
N GLY A 182 -8.98 1.31 -3.23
CA GLY A 182 -9.85 1.40 -4.40
C GLY A 182 -10.17 2.83 -4.82
N ASP A 183 -10.58 3.70 -3.88
CA ASP A 183 -10.77 5.14 -4.20
C ASP A 183 -9.47 5.78 -4.69
N VAL A 184 -8.33 5.44 -4.10
CA VAL A 184 -7.04 5.98 -4.54
C VAL A 184 -6.71 5.53 -5.95
N VAL A 185 -6.79 4.23 -6.25
CA VAL A 185 -6.56 3.64 -7.57
C VAL A 185 -7.48 4.31 -8.59
N GLN A 186 -8.79 4.28 -8.36
CA GLN A 186 -9.80 4.80 -9.28
C GLN A 186 -9.69 6.31 -9.52
N ASN A 187 -9.19 7.10 -8.56
CA ASN A 187 -9.20 8.57 -8.68
C ASN A 187 -7.84 9.22 -8.90
N HIS A 188 -6.73 8.49 -8.69
CA HIS A 188 -5.36 9.02 -8.72
C HIS A 188 -4.40 8.22 -9.60
N ILE A 189 -4.66 6.93 -9.83
CA ILE A 189 -3.81 6.09 -10.68
C ILE A 189 -4.47 5.94 -12.05
N CYS A 190 -5.71 5.45 -12.06
CA CYS A 190 -6.48 5.26 -13.29
C CYS A 190 -7.82 6.04 -13.27
N PRO A 191 -7.78 7.39 -13.26
CA PRO A 191 -9.00 8.21 -13.27
C PRO A 191 -9.80 8.02 -14.57
N SER A 192 -11.12 7.92 -14.43
CA SER A 192 -12.03 7.87 -15.58
C SER A 192 -12.04 9.20 -16.34
N ASN A 193 -12.36 9.17 -17.63
CA ASN A 193 -12.42 10.37 -18.46
C ASN A 193 -13.45 11.37 -17.89
N GLY A 194 -14.63 10.90 -17.51
CA GLY A 194 -15.66 11.72 -16.85
C GLY A 194 -15.20 12.31 -15.52
N THR A 195 -14.39 11.58 -14.75
CA THR A 195 -13.79 12.10 -13.50
C THR A 195 -12.83 13.25 -13.76
N ILE A 196 -11.97 13.13 -14.75
CA ILE A 196 -11.04 14.19 -15.16
C ILE A 196 -11.82 15.39 -15.67
N GLN A 197 -12.78 15.17 -16.58
CA GLN A 197 -13.59 16.25 -17.16
C GLN A 197 -14.32 17.04 -16.08
N ARG A 198 -14.95 16.36 -15.12
CA ARG A 198 -15.62 16.98 -13.98
C ARG A 198 -14.64 17.78 -13.10
N LYS A 199 -13.47 17.23 -12.77
CA LYS A 199 -12.46 17.91 -11.96
C LYS A 199 -11.88 19.14 -12.67
N PHE A 200 -11.66 19.05 -13.99
CA PHE A 200 -11.16 20.15 -14.81
C PHE A 200 -12.18 21.29 -14.89
N ARG A 201 -13.43 21.00 -15.26
CA ARG A 201 -14.52 22.00 -15.32
C ARG A 201 -14.75 22.69 -13.97
N LYS A 202 -14.67 21.93 -12.86
CA LYS A 202 -14.79 22.50 -11.52
C LYS A 202 -13.67 23.49 -11.19
N ARG A 203 -12.45 23.24 -11.67
CA ARG A 203 -11.27 24.10 -11.43
C ARG A 203 -11.18 25.29 -12.39
N PHE A 204 -11.68 25.12 -13.61
CA PHE A 204 -11.62 26.11 -14.68
C PHE A 204 -12.99 26.25 -15.35
N PRO A 205 -13.99 26.84 -14.66
CA PRO A 205 -15.36 26.94 -15.17
C PRO A 205 -15.46 27.78 -16.45
N GLU A 206 -14.62 28.81 -16.58
CA GLU A 206 -14.56 29.72 -17.73
C GLU A 206 -13.76 29.16 -18.92
N SER A 207 -13.17 27.97 -18.78
CA SER A 207 -12.37 27.38 -19.86
C SER A 207 -13.26 26.70 -20.89
N HIS A 208 -13.16 27.15 -22.14
CA HIS A 208 -13.76 26.48 -23.29
C HIS A 208 -12.91 25.32 -23.85
N HIS A 209 -11.79 25.02 -23.20
CA HIS A 209 -10.89 23.96 -23.66
C HIS A 209 -11.55 22.58 -23.53
N GLN A 210 -11.64 21.87 -24.65
CA GLN A 210 -12.08 20.48 -24.69
C GLN A 210 -10.87 19.57 -24.46
N LEU A 211 -10.90 18.80 -23.38
CA LEU A 211 -9.85 17.83 -23.06
C LEU A 211 -9.79 16.74 -24.12
N ALA A 212 -8.60 16.44 -24.64
CA ALA A 212 -8.41 15.31 -25.53
C ALA A 212 -8.25 14.03 -24.70
N PHE A 213 -9.27 13.17 -24.73
CA PHE A 213 -9.14 11.82 -24.20
C PHE A 213 -8.62 10.90 -25.30
N ASN A 214 -7.66 10.05 -24.98
CA ASN A 214 -7.29 8.95 -25.86
C ASN A 214 -8.46 7.94 -25.85
N ILE A 215 -9.38 8.07 -26.82
CA ILE A 215 -10.58 7.23 -26.98
C ILE A 215 -10.21 5.79 -27.37
N HIS A 216 -9.02 5.61 -27.95
CA HIS A 216 -8.46 4.31 -28.24
C HIS A 216 -7.64 3.83 -27.04
N LEU A 217 -8.02 2.68 -26.46
CA LEU A 217 -7.01 1.80 -25.89
C LEU A 217 -6.10 1.42 -27.05
N ASN A 218 -5.04 2.18 -27.28
CA ASN A 218 -3.98 1.80 -28.19
C ASN A 218 -3.28 0.60 -27.57
N TYR A 219 -3.84 -0.58 -27.76
CA TYR A 219 -3.07 -1.81 -27.71
C TYR A 219 -2.26 -1.84 -29.01
N PRO A 220 -0.93 -1.66 -28.97
CA PRO A 220 -0.14 -2.08 -30.11
C PRO A 220 -0.35 -3.60 -30.23
N ALA A 221 -0.75 -4.05 -31.42
CA ALA A 221 -0.80 -5.46 -31.73
C ALA A 221 0.58 -6.09 -31.47
N PHE A 222 0.60 -7.29 -30.90
CA PHE A 222 1.82 -8.06 -30.70
C PHE A 222 2.59 -8.20 -32.01
N GLY A 223 3.81 -7.66 -32.03
CA GLY A 223 4.79 -7.90 -33.08
C GLY A 223 5.47 -6.63 -33.59
N SER A 224 6.66 -6.33 -33.06
CA SER A 224 7.91 -6.26 -33.84
C SER A 224 8.99 -5.50 -33.07
N LEU A 225 10.19 -6.10 -33.10
CA LEU A 225 11.51 -5.58 -32.73
C LEU A 225 11.84 -5.55 -31.23
N GLY A 226 12.51 -6.64 -30.83
CA GLY A 226 13.10 -6.82 -29.51
C GLY A 226 14.09 -5.73 -29.15
N SER A 227 13.94 -5.24 -27.93
CA SER A 227 14.99 -4.59 -27.16
C SER A 227 15.52 -5.63 -26.17
N PRO A 228 16.84 -5.76 -25.96
CA PRO A 228 17.40 -6.81 -25.11
C PRO A 228 16.97 -6.55 -23.66
N GLY A 229 16.11 -7.41 -23.15
CA GLY A 229 15.51 -7.30 -21.83
C GLY A 229 16.55 -7.39 -20.72
N LEU A 230 16.74 -6.30 -19.99
CA LEU A 230 17.53 -6.25 -18.75
C LEU A 230 16.85 -6.95 -17.55
N PHE A 231 15.68 -7.59 -17.74
CA PHE A 231 14.79 -7.99 -16.64
C PHE A 231 14.15 -9.38 -16.78
N ASP A 232 14.87 -10.33 -17.39
CA ASP A 232 14.38 -11.71 -17.59
C ASP A 232 14.61 -12.63 -16.37
N ASN A 233 14.45 -12.10 -15.14
CA ASN A 233 14.68 -12.87 -13.92
C ASN A 233 13.46 -12.84 -12.98
N PRO A 234 12.86 -14.00 -12.60
CA PRO A 234 11.70 -14.08 -11.70
C PRO A 234 11.92 -13.44 -10.32
N ASN A 235 13.17 -13.26 -9.90
CA ASN A 235 13.55 -12.59 -8.64
C ASN A 235 13.59 -11.05 -8.74
N SER A 236 13.27 -10.47 -9.91
CA SER A 236 13.33 -9.03 -10.15
C SER A 236 12.29 -8.23 -9.39
N VAL A 237 11.14 -8.82 -9.04
CA VAL A 237 10.08 -8.12 -8.28
C VAL A 237 10.56 -7.85 -6.85
N ASP A 238 11.16 -8.84 -6.19
CA ASP A 238 11.79 -8.67 -4.86
C ASP A 238 12.99 -7.72 -4.90
N GLN A 239 13.79 -7.74 -5.97
CA GLN A 239 14.87 -6.77 -6.14
C GLN A 239 14.35 -5.34 -6.35
N TYR A 240 13.23 -5.14 -7.07
CA TYR A 240 12.65 -3.82 -7.29
C TYR A 240 12.25 -3.14 -5.98
N TYR A 241 11.65 -3.88 -5.03
CA TYR A 241 11.41 -3.34 -3.68
C TYR A 241 12.72 -2.99 -2.96
N HIS A 242 13.84 -3.65 -3.23
CA HIS A 242 15.12 -3.32 -2.59
C HIS A 242 15.92 -2.21 -3.29
N THR A 243 15.67 -1.94 -4.58
CA THR A 243 16.39 -0.91 -5.36
C THR A 243 15.57 0.36 -5.64
N ALA A 244 14.25 0.34 -5.57
CA ALA A 244 13.40 1.52 -5.83
C ALA A 244 13.32 2.52 -4.65
N HIS A 245 13.98 2.24 -3.52
CA HIS A 245 14.03 3.13 -2.36
C HIS A 245 15.45 3.58 -2.02
N PRO A 246 16.06 4.50 -2.80
CA PRO A 246 17.17 5.26 -2.26
C PRO A 246 16.68 6.05 -1.03
N PRO A 247 17.40 6.01 0.11
CA PRO A 247 16.98 6.65 1.36
C PRO A 247 17.01 8.18 1.34
N ASN A 248 17.41 8.79 0.21
CA ASN A 248 17.60 10.23 0.06
C ASN A 248 16.76 10.77 -1.10
N LEU A 249 15.47 10.99 -0.89
CA LEU A 249 14.68 11.83 -1.79
C LEU A 249 13.78 12.74 -0.95
N THR A 250 14.16 14.01 -0.91
CA THR A 250 13.37 15.13 -0.40
C THR A 250 11.97 15.07 -0.99
N GLU A 251 10.95 15.09 -0.13
CA GLU A 251 9.55 15.19 -0.56
C GLU A 251 9.40 16.37 -1.53
N SER A 252 9.03 16.10 -2.78
CA SER A 252 8.73 17.17 -3.72
C SER A 252 7.50 17.94 -3.22
N PRO A 253 7.59 19.28 -3.00
CA PRO A 253 6.47 20.09 -2.50
C PRO A 253 5.32 20.25 -3.52
N ALA A 254 5.37 19.56 -4.67
CA ALA A 254 4.38 19.61 -5.73
C ALA A 254 3.13 18.72 -5.50
N LYS A 255 2.85 18.27 -4.26
CA LYS A 255 1.81 17.27 -3.92
C LYS A 255 0.39 17.54 -4.47
N TYR A 256 0.05 18.76 -4.92
CA TYR A 256 -1.26 19.08 -5.51
C TYR A 256 -1.27 20.07 -6.70
N ARG A 257 -0.12 20.60 -7.11
CA ARG A 257 -0.08 21.82 -7.94
C ARG A 257 -0.15 21.61 -9.45
N SER A 258 -0.08 20.38 -9.96
CA SER A 258 0.25 20.14 -11.39
C SER A 258 -0.77 19.35 -12.23
N ARG A 259 -1.60 18.46 -11.66
CA ARG A 259 -2.33 17.45 -12.47
C ARG A 259 -3.36 18.00 -13.47
N PHE A 260 -3.92 19.18 -13.20
CA PHE A 260 -4.94 19.79 -14.06
C PHE A 260 -4.48 21.08 -14.73
N ARG A 261 -3.18 21.40 -14.68
CA ARG A 261 -2.67 22.57 -15.40
C ARG A 261 -2.61 22.23 -16.88
N ASN A 262 -3.45 22.89 -17.66
CA ASN A 262 -3.30 22.86 -19.11
C ASN A 262 -2.15 23.78 -19.50
N ASP A 263 -0.96 23.21 -19.62
CA ASP A 263 0.24 23.90 -20.08
C ASP A 263 0.59 23.35 -21.48
N PHE A 264 1.44 24.03 -22.25
CA PHE A 264 1.79 23.63 -23.63
C PHE A 264 2.30 22.18 -23.76
N PHE A 265 2.77 21.60 -22.65
CA PHE A 265 3.34 20.24 -22.58
C PHE A 265 2.47 19.23 -21.81
N HIS A 266 1.25 19.61 -21.35
CA HIS A 266 0.37 18.73 -20.58
C HIS A 266 -1.12 19.02 -20.84
N ASP A 267 -1.81 18.08 -21.50
CA ASP A 267 -3.27 18.05 -21.52
C ASP A 267 -3.77 17.12 -20.40
N PRO A 268 -4.57 17.61 -19.42
CA PRO A 268 -5.15 16.78 -18.38
C PRO A 268 -5.97 15.58 -18.90
N GLY A 269 -6.48 15.64 -20.14
CA GLY A 269 -7.16 14.53 -20.80
C GLY A 269 -6.29 13.28 -21.00
N ALA A 270 -4.96 13.44 -21.06
CA ALA A 270 -4.01 12.34 -21.21
C ALA A 270 -3.92 11.43 -19.98
N GLU A 271 -4.45 11.86 -18.81
CA GLU A 271 -4.52 11.02 -17.61
C GLU A 271 -5.69 10.01 -17.65
N GLY A 272 -6.57 10.07 -18.66
CA GLY A 272 -7.85 9.36 -18.69
C GLY A 272 -7.82 7.89 -19.12
N TRP A 273 -8.57 7.04 -18.41
CA TRP A 273 -8.62 5.59 -18.60
C TRP A 273 -9.95 5.07 -19.18
N GLY A 274 -10.64 5.90 -19.95
CA GLY A 274 -11.98 5.57 -20.43
C GLY A 274 -13.05 5.78 -19.36
N ASP A 275 -14.28 5.36 -19.66
CA ASP A 275 -15.42 5.41 -18.75
C ASP A 275 -16.19 4.07 -18.78
N GLU A 276 -17.23 3.96 -17.97
CA GLU A 276 -18.19 2.85 -17.94
C GLU A 276 -17.55 1.47 -17.67
N ILE A 277 -18.00 0.44 -18.40
CA ILE A 277 -17.64 -0.96 -18.21
C ILE A 277 -16.13 -1.21 -18.46
N PRO A 278 -15.48 -0.68 -19.52
CA PRO A 278 -14.04 -0.84 -19.70
C PRO A 278 -13.22 -0.26 -18.53
N HIS A 279 -13.62 0.89 -18.00
CA HIS A 279 -12.94 1.52 -16.86
C HIS A 279 -13.01 0.65 -15.60
N TYR A 280 -14.15 0.00 -15.35
CA TYR A 280 -14.30 -0.94 -14.24
C TYR A 280 -13.25 -2.07 -14.29
N TYR A 281 -13.03 -2.69 -15.46
CA TYR A 281 -12.04 -3.76 -15.60
C TYR A 281 -10.61 -3.26 -15.41
N VAL A 282 -10.29 -2.06 -15.88
CA VAL A 282 -8.98 -1.43 -15.61
C VAL A 282 -8.77 -1.28 -14.11
N VAL A 283 -9.75 -0.76 -13.38
CA VAL A 283 -9.65 -0.61 -11.93
C VAL A 283 -9.47 -1.96 -11.26
N GLN A 284 -10.23 -2.99 -11.66
CA GLN A 284 -10.11 -4.34 -11.11
C GLN A 284 -8.72 -4.96 -11.32
N ASP A 285 -8.10 -4.76 -12.49
CA ASP A 285 -6.73 -5.21 -12.74
C ASP A 285 -5.72 -4.46 -11.86
N MET A 286 -5.88 -3.14 -11.71
CA MET A 286 -5.00 -2.28 -10.90
C MET A 286 -5.15 -2.55 -9.39
N MET A 287 -6.28 -3.08 -8.93
CA MET A 287 -6.50 -3.43 -7.53
C MET A 287 -5.61 -4.58 -7.02
N LYS A 288 -4.84 -5.23 -7.90
CA LYS A 288 -3.78 -6.17 -7.50
C LYS A 288 -2.48 -5.50 -7.04
N LEU A 289 -2.30 -4.23 -7.37
CA LEU A 289 -1.14 -3.47 -6.92
C LEU A 289 -1.15 -3.45 -5.39
N ASP A 290 -0.01 -3.79 -4.79
CA ASP A 290 0.06 -3.75 -3.35
C ASP A 290 0.09 -2.31 -2.81
N PRO A 291 -0.13 -2.11 -1.50
CA PRO A 291 -0.18 -0.78 -0.91
C PRO A 291 1.06 0.08 -1.17
N GLY A 292 2.25 -0.50 -1.32
CA GLY A 292 3.48 0.22 -1.64
C GLY A 292 3.52 0.67 -3.10
N GLN A 293 3.13 -0.20 -4.03
CA GLN A 293 3.07 0.09 -5.46
C GLN A 293 2.04 1.19 -5.77
N VAL A 294 0.88 1.13 -5.12
CA VAL A 294 -0.17 2.16 -5.24
C VAL A 294 0.36 3.54 -4.81
N LEU A 295 1.09 3.62 -3.70
CA LEU A 295 1.70 4.88 -3.27
C LEU A 295 2.77 5.37 -4.24
N TRP A 296 3.61 4.46 -4.73
CA TRP A 296 4.67 4.81 -5.67
C TRP A 296 4.08 5.41 -6.95
N LEU A 297 3.10 4.76 -7.57
CA LEU A 297 2.42 5.25 -8.77
C LEU A 297 1.73 6.59 -8.51
N ARG A 298 1.03 6.72 -7.37
CA ARG A 298 0.39 7.98 -6.99
C ARG A 298 1.39 9.15 -6.90
N GLU A 299 2.62 8.89 -6.45
CA GLU A 299 3.65 9.91 -6.23
C GLU A 299 4.50 10.18 -7.49
N HIS A 300 4.74 9.18 -8.34
CA HIS A 300 5.75 9.23 -9.40
C HIS A 300 5.22 9.02 -10.82
N ALA A 301 3.98 8.54 -10.99
CA ALA A 301 3.36 8.29 -12.29
C ALA A 301 2.07 9.11 -12.47
N PRO A 302 2.17 10.44 -12.65
CA PRO A 302 1.00 11.28 -12.92
C PRO A 302 0.33 10.99 -14.28
N LEU A 303 1.07 10.50 -15.27
CA LEU A 303 0.55 10.26 -16.62
C LEU A 303 0.12 8.80 -16.81
N LYS A 304 -0.91 8.60 -17.65
CA LYS A 304 -1.38 7.26 -18.04
C LYS A 304 -0.24 6.38 -18.57
N GLU A 305 0.55 6.90 -19.51
CA GLU A 305 1.64 6.16 -20.15
C GLU A 305 2.67 5.65 -19.12
N GLN A 306 2.98 6.44 -18.09
CA GLN A 306 3.91 6.04 -17.03
C GLN A 306 3.37 4.90 -16.17
N VAL A 307 2.06 4.91 -15.90
CA VAL A 307 1.39 3.81 -15.19
C VAL A 307 1.35 2.58 -16.08
N GLU A 308 1.07 2.74 -17.37
CA GLU A 308 1.10 1.64 -18.34
C GLU A 308 2.50 1.02 -18.39
N ASP A 309 3.57 1.80 -18.58
CA ASP A 309 4.96 1.35 -18.60
C ASP A 309 5.32 0.56 -17.32
N TYR A 310 4.94 1.08 -16.15
CA TYR A 310 5.13 0.38 -14.89
C TYR A 310 4.42 -0.98 -14.88
N VAL A 311 3.15 -1.03 -15.27
CA VAL A 311 2.39 -2.27 -15.30
C VAL A 311 2.94 -3.28 -16.30
N HIS A 312 3.40 -2.83 -17.47
CA HIS A 312 4.06 -3.72 -18.45
C HIS A 312 5.33 -4.33 -17.86
N SER A 313 6.08 -3.58 -17.05
CA SER A 313 7.29 -4.09 -16.39
C SER A 313 7.03 -5.23 -15.40
N LEU A 314 5.80 -5.35 -14.87
CA LEU A 314 5.42 -6.47 -13.99
C LEU A 314 5.26 -7.79 -14.79
N GLY A 315 5.01 -7.69 -16.10
CA GLY A 315 4.82 -8.78 -17.04
C GLY A 315 3.36 -9.00 -17.45
N ASP A 316 3.16 -9.73 -18.55
CA ASP A 316 1.85 -9.86 -19.23
C ASP A 316 0.74 -10.45 -18.36
N TRP A 317 1.09 -11.26 -17.36
CA TRP A 317 0.16 -11.85 -16.39
C TRP A 317 -0.65 -10.81 -15.59
N PHE A 318 -0.15 -9.56 -15.51
CA PHE A 318 -0.84 -8.51 -14.79
C PHE A 318 -2.12 -8.07 -15.52
N ARG A 319 -2.22 -8.25 -16.83
CA ARG A 319 -3.42 -7.85 -17.58
C ARG A 319 -4.52 -8.90 -17.49
N GLU A 320 -5.76 -8.45 -17.59
CA GLU A 320 -6.96 -9.31 -17.71
C GLU A 320 -7.16 -10.28 -16.55
N ASN A 321 -6.65 -9.91 -15.37
CA ASN A 321 -6.69 -10.75 -14.18
C ASN A 321 -7.02 -9.82 -13.02
N GLY A 322 -8.29 -9.72 -12.65
CA GLY A 322 -8.71 -8.82 -11.59
C GLY A 322 -8.22 -9.26 -10.21
N GLU A 323 -8.31 -8.37 -9.24
CA GLU A 323 -8.14 -8.69 -7.82
C GLU A 323 -9.11 -9.80 -7.38
N THR A 324 -8.77 -10.52 -6.31
CA THR A 324 -9.51 -11.71 -5.86
C THR A 324 -9.78 -11.76 -4.36
N PHE A 325 -9.30 -10.77 -3.61
CA PHE A 325 -9.53 -10.65 -2.18
C PHE A 325 -11.03 -10.52 -1.90
N GLY A 326 -11.74 -9.64 -2.61
CA GLY A 326 -13.18 -9.44 -2.42
C GLY A 326 -13.98 -10.74 -2.58
N ASP A 327 -13.71 -11.49 -3.65
CA ASP A 327 -14.35 -12.79 -3.91
C ASP A 327 -14.02 -13.83 -2.81
N THR A 328 -12.78 -13.81 -2.32
CA THR A 328 -12.34 -14.75 -1.27
C THR A 328 -12.96 -14.38 0.08
N LEU A 329 -13.10 -13.08 0.37
CA LEU A 329 -13.77 -12.57 1.56
C LEU A 329 -15.25 -12.99 1.56
N GLU A 330 -15.96 -12.78 0.45
CA GLU A 330 -17.36 -13.20 0.32
C GLU A 330 -17.53 -14.70 0.59
N TRP A 331 -16.63 -15.52 0.04
CA TRP A 331 -16.62 -16.96 0.30
C TRP A 331 -16.45 -17.28 1.79
N VAL A 332 -15.49 -16.65 2.47
CA VAL A 332 -15.26 -16.86 3.91
C VAL A 332 -16.43 -16.37 4.76
N MET A 333 -17.05 -15.24 4.43
CA MET A 333 -18.23 -14.72 5.15
C MET A 333 -19.40 -15.70 5.03
N LYS A 334 -19.64 -16.21 3.82
CA LYS A 334 -20.68 -17.21 3.58
C LYS A 334 -20.46 -18.49 4.38
N GLU A 335 -19.21 -18.95 4.49
CA GLU A 335 -18.89 -20.11 5.35
C GLU A 335 -19.11 -19.86 6.83
N ARG A 336 -18.92 -18.61 7.29
CA ARG A 336 -19.22 -18.19 8.67
C ARG A 336 -20.71 -17.98 8.92
N GLY A 337 -21.52 -17.95 7.87
CA GLY A 337 -22.97 -17.69 7.94
C GLY A 337 -23.32 -16.19 7.99
N ASP A 338 -22.36 -15.32 7.68
CA ASP A 338 -22.54 -13.87 7.64
C ASP A 338 -23.03 -13.41 6.25
N ASP A 339 -23.89 -12.38 6.21
CA ASP A 339 -24.31 -11.75 4.96
C ASP A 339 -23.29 -10.67 4.53
N ILE A 340 -22.76 -10.79 3.31
CA ILE A 340 -21.70 -9.91 2.81
C ILE A 340 -22.17 -8.48 2.57
N GLU A 341 -23.46 -8.28 2.25
CA GLU A 341 -24.01 -6.96 1.97
C GLU A 341 -24.28 -6.21 3.28
N GLU A 342 -24.83 -6.90 4.29
CA GLU A 342 -24.95 -6.37 5.66
C GLU A 342 -23.57 -6.02 6.24
N PHE A 343 -22.59 -6.90 6.04
CA PHE A 343 -21.21 -6.67 6.47
C PHE A 343 -20.58 -5.42 5.82
N ARG A 344 -20.77 -5.22 4.50
CA ARG A 344 -20.28 -4.03 3.79
C ARG A 344 -21.04 -2.76 4.16
N ALA A 345 -22.34 -2.88 4.45
CA ALA A 345 -23.14 -1.77 4.98
C ALA A 345 -22.60 -1.32 6.34
N ALA A 346 -22.36 -2.25 7.27
CA ALA A 346 -21.79 -1.95 8.58
C ALA A 346 -20.41 -1.26 8.52
N ILE A 347 -19.55 -1.60 7.54
CA ILE A 347 -18.28 -0.88 7.29
C ILE A 347 -18.52 0.55 6.81
N SER A 348 -19.53 0.75 5.97
CA SER A 348 -19.90 2.06 5.40
C SER A 348 -20.49 2.98 6.47
N ASP A 349 -21.32 2.41 7.34
CA ASP A 349 -21.96 3.07 8.48
C ASP A 349 -21.02 3.21 9.69
N ARG A 350 -19.78 2.68 9.58
CA ARG A 350 -18.71 2.76 10.59
C ARG A 350 -19.06 2.07 11.90
N GLU A 351 -19.90 1.03 11.84
CA GLU A 351 -20.14 0.12 12.96
C GLU A 351 -18.95 -0.84 13.14
N VAL A 352 -18.29 -1.19 12.03
CA VAL A 352 -17.08 -2.02 11.99
C VAL A 352 -16.04 -1.42 11.02
N GLY A 353 -14.82 -1.98 11.01
CA GLY A 353 -13.69 -1.46 10.23
C GLY A 353 -12.65 -0.74 11.09
N ILE A 354 -11.85 0.15 10.48
CA ILE A 354 -10.73 0.78 11.19
C ILE A 354 -11.20 1.74 12.28
N ILE A 355 -12.25 2.50 11.99
CA ILE A 355 -12.87 3.50 12.86
C ILE A 355 -14.26 3.01 13.23
N TRP A 356 -14.61 3.14 14.50
CA TRP A 356 -15.94 2.87 15.01
C TRP A 356 -16.52 4.19 15.51
N ASP A 357 -17.77 4.49 15.16
CA ASP A 357 -18.49 5.66 15.66
C ASP A 357 -19.17 5.39 17.02
#